data_AF-A0AAE3LXD5-F1
#
_entry.id   AF-A0AAE3LXD5-F1
#
_cell.length_a   1.000
_cell.length_b   1.000
_cell.length_c   1.000
_cell.angle_alpha   90.00
_cell.angle_beta   90.00
_cell.angle_gamma   90.00
#
_symmetry.space_group_name_H-M   'P 1'
#
loop_
_entity.id
_entity.type
_entity.pdbx_description
1 polymer ?
#
loop_
_entity_poly.entity_id
_entity_poly.type
_entity_poly.pdbx_seq_one_letter_code
_entity_poly.pdbx_strand_id
1 'polypeptide(L)' 'MSRTHALADWPHLSKRLCNHFRHLNPAAMARFRGNRAKLNLYLAQTHDLTLAEASQALDDWLAFFASPPRLQTAA' A
#
# COMPACT_ATOMS: atom_id res chain seq x y z
N MET A 1 2.62 15.83 4.91
CA MET A 1 2.70 14.73 5.90
C MET A 1 3.80 13.79 5.45
N SER A 2 4.89 13.69 6.22
CA SER A 2 6.09 12.93 5.84
C SER A 2 5.80 11.43 5.74
N ARG A 3 6.31 10.79 4.68
CA ARG A 3 6.17 9.36 4.31
C ARG A 3 6.39 8.38 5.49
N THR A 4 7.13 8.81 6.51
CA THR A 4 7.44 8.12 7.75
C THR A 4 6.23 7.89 8.67
N HIS A 5 5.24 8.79 8.69
CA HIS A 5 4.06 8.64 9.57
C HIS A 5 3.09 7.56 9.07
N ALA A 6 3.03 7.29 7.76
CA ALA A 6 2.17 6.25 7.21
C ALA A 6 2.56 4.85 7.73
N LEU A 7 3.85 4.62 8.03
CA LEU A 7 4.37 3.37 8.58
C LEU A 7 4.15 3.23 10.09
N ALA A 8 3.78 4.30 10.80
CA ALA A 8 3.54 4.27 12.24
C ALA A 8 2.32 3.41 12.60
N ASP A 9 1.29 3.39 11.74
CA ASP A 9 0.06 2.61 11.94
C ASP A 9 -0.07 1.44 10.95
N TRP A 10 1.00 0.63 10.86
CA TRP A 10 1.09 -0.55 10.01
C TRP A 10 -0.07 -1.54 10.14
N PRO A 11 -0.63 -1.84 11.33
CA PRO A 11 -1.76 -2.78 11.45
C PRO A 11 -3.03 -2.30 10.73
N HIS A 12 -3.30 -0.99 10.73
CA HIS A 12 -4.40 -0.43 9.95
C HIS A 12 -4.08 -0.43 8.46
N LEU A 13 -2.86 -0.05 8.10
CA LEU A 13 -2.42 0.06 6.72
C LEU A 13 -2.42 -1.32 6.03
N SER A 14 -1.95 -2.37 6.70
CA SER A 14 -1.93 -3.74 6.19
C SER A 14 -3.33 -4.30 5.94
N LYS A 15 -4.29 -4.05 6.85
CA LYS A 15 -5.69 -4.45 6.65
C LYS A 15 -6.29 -3.79 5.40
N ARG A 16 -6.05 -2.49 5.21
CA ARG A 16 -6.56 -1.77 4.03
C ARG A 16 -5.90 -2.24 2.74
N LEU A 17 -4.60 -2.55 2.77
CA LEU A 17 -3.90 -3.16 1.65
C LEU A 17 -4.48 -4.53 1.30
N CYS A 18 -4.72 -5.40 2.29
CA CYS A 18 -5.34 -6.71 2.05
C CYS A 18 -6.77 -6.58 1.49
N ASN A 19 -7.52 -5.55 1.89
CA ASN A 19 -8.85 -5.30 1.34
C ASN A 19 -8.80 -4.81 -0.13
N HIS A 20 -7.79 -4.01 -0.48
CA HIS A 20 -7.62 -3.51 -1.84
C HIS A 20 -7.05 -4.60 -2.77
N PHE A 21 -6.03 -5.31 -2.30
CA PHE A 21 -5.34 -6.39 -3.00
C PHE A 21 -5.81 -7.74 -2.45
N ARG A 22 -6.88 -8.27 -3.05
CA ARG A 22 -7.67 -9.42 -2.56
C ARG A 22 -6.88 -10.74 -2.40
N HIS A 23 -5.63 -10.81 -2.89
CA HIS A 23 -4.76 -11.99 -2.84
C HIS A 23 -3.63 -11.88 -1.80
N LEU A 24 -3.52 -10.76 -1.07
CA LEU A 24 -2.48 -10.62 -0.05
C LEU A 24 -2.80 -11.44 1.20
N ASN A 25 -1.80 -12.14 1.70
CA ASN A 25 -1.88 -12.85 2.98
C ASN A 25 -1.62 -11.87 4.15
N PRO A 26 -2.60 -11.67 5.07
CA PRO A 26 -2.44 -10.78 6.21
C PRO A 26 -1.28 -11.16 7.14
N ALA A 27 -1.00 -12.46 7.28
CA ALA A 27 0.10 -12.96 8.11
C ALA A 27 1.47 -12.66 7.49
N ALA A 28 1.59 -12.71 6.16
CA ALA A 28 2.81 -12.31 5.45
C ALA A 28 3.02 -10.79 5.55
N MET A 29 1.94 -10.02 5.38
CA MET A 29 1.93 -8.56 5.53
C MET A 29 2.39 -8.08 6.91
N ALA A 30 2.07 -8.80 7.99
CA ALA A 30 2.58 -8.48 9.33
C ALA A 30 4.12 -8.52 9.42
N ARG A 31 4.78 -9.37 8.61
CA ARG A 31 6.25 -9.57 8.62
C ARG A 31 7.00 -8.54 7.79
N PHE A 32 6.30 -7.78 6.93
CA PHE A 32 6.91 -6.78 6.05
C PHE A 32 6.92 -5.35 6.64
N ARG A 33 6.62 -5.21 7.94
CA ARG A 33 6.58 -3.91 8.63
C ARG A 33 7.84 -3.09 8.37
N GLY A 34 7.68 -1.95 7.69
CA GLY A 34 8.77 -1.01 7.40
C GLY A 34 9.70 -1.42 6.25
N ASN A 35 9.50 -2.58 5.61
CA ASN A 35 10.33 -3.03 4.49
C ASN A 35 9.56 -2.95 3.17
N ARG A 36 9.64 -1.78 2.53
CA ARG A 36 8.95 -1.50 1.27
C ARG A 36 9.44 -2.39 0.12
N ALA A 37 10.74 -2.68 0.04
CA ALA A 37 11.28 -3.53 -1.01
C ALA A 37 10.66 -4.94 -0.97
N LYS A 38 10.52 -5.52 0.23
CA LYS A 38 9.83 -6.81 0.41
C LYS A 38 8.34 -6.72 0.08
N LEU A 39 7.67 -5.62 0.43
CA LEU A 39 6.27 -5.41 0.08
C LEU A 39 6.06 -5.34 -1.43
N ASN A 40 6.90 -4.58 -2.15
CA ASN A 40 6.84 -4.47 -3.61
C ASN A 40 7.10 -5.82 -4.28
N LEU A 41 8.09 -6.58 -3.81
CA LEU A 41 8.36 -7.93 -4.32
C LEU A 41 7.18 -8.87 -4.07
N TYR A 42 6.56 -8.79 -2.90
CA TYR A 42 5.41 -9.61 -2.55
C TYR A 42 4.18 -9.27 -3.41
N LEU A 43 3.92 -7.98 -3.63
CA LEU A 43 2.87 -7.50 -4.54
C LEU A 43 3.12 -7.98 -5.97
N ALA A 44 4.36 -7.85 -6.46
CA ALA A 44 4.78 -8.32 -7.77
C ALA A 44 4.50 -9.81 -7.96
N GLN A 45 4.95 -10.65 -7.02
CA GLN A 45 4.75 -12.09 -7.07
C GLN A 45 3.27 -12.51 -6.92
N THR A 46 2.51 -11.80 -6.11
CA THR A 46 1.11 -12.17 -5.80
C THR A 46 0.16 -11.79 -6.93
N HIS A 47 0.47 -10.72 -7.68
CA HIS A 47 -0.39 -10.18 -8.73
C HIS A 47 0.16 -10.36 -10.14
N ASP A 48 1.24 -11.13 -10.29
CA ASP A 48 1.96 -11.33 -11.55
C ASP A 48 2.36 -9.99 -12.22
N LEU A 49 2.83 -9.05 -11.38
CA LEU A 49 3.29 -7.73 -11.80
C LEU A 49 4.81 -7.69 -11.79
N THR A 50 5.38 -6.77 -12.57
CA THR A 50 6.78 -6.40 -12.43
C THR A 50 7.01 -5.62 -11.12
N LEU A 51 8.26 -5.57 -10.66
CA LEU A 51 8.64 -4.75 -9.49
C LEU A 51 8.31 -3.26 -9.67
N ALA A 52 8.41 -2.77 -10.91
CA ALA A 52 8.09 -1.38 -11.24
C ALA A 52 6.58 -1.11 -11.09
N GLU A 53 5.74 -1.97 -11.66
CA GLU A 53 4.28 -1.87 -11.54
C GLU A 53 3.81 -2.02 -10.10
N ALA A 54 4.38 -2.97 -9.35
CA ALA A 54 4.07 -3.15 -7.94
C ALA A 54 4.45 -1.92 -7.10
N SER A 55 5.60 -1.29 -7.39
CA SER A 55 6.00 -0.05 -6.74
C SER A 55 5.07 1.11 -7.10
N GLN A 56 4.69 1.23 -8.37
CA GLN A 56 3.79 2.28 -8.84
C GLN A 56 2.40 2.12 -8.21
N ALA A 57 1.83 0.91 -8.22
CA ALA A 57 0.55 0.62 -7.60
C ALA A 57 0.55 0.94 -6.09
N LEU A 58 1.66 0.64 -5.38
CA LEU A 58 1.79 1.01 -3.99
C LEU A 58 1.87 2.53 -3.79
N ASP A 59 2.61 3.26 -4.64
CA ASP A 59 2.68 4.72 -4.56
C ASP A 59 1.33 5.38 -4.89
N ASP A 60 0.63 4.91 -5.91
CA ASP A 60 -0.71 5.40 -6.29
C ASP A 60 -1.71 5.18 -5.15
N TRP A 61 -1.68 3.99 -4.54
CA TRP A 61 -2.49 3.68 -3.37
C TRP A 61 -2.16 4.57 -2.18
N LEU A 62 -0.86 4.74 -1.86
CA LEU A 62 -0.42 5.63 -0.78
C LEU A 62 -0.80 7.08 -1.05
N ALA A 63 -0.72 7.55 -2.30
CA ALA A 63 -1.12 8.89 -2.69
C ALA A 63 -2.64 9.09 -2.53
N PHE A 64 -3.45 8.12 -2.93
CA PHE A 64 -4.89 8.12 -2.72
C PHE A 64 -5.27 8.21 -1.23
N PHE A 65 -4.57 7.46 -0.37
CA PHE A 65 -4.84 7.48 1.08
C PHE A 65 -4.22 8.65 1.84
N ALA A 66 -3.12 9.22 1.35
CA ALA A 66 -2.47 10.39 1.95
C ALA A 66 -3.11 11.71 1.52
N SER A 67 -3.86 11.72 0.41
CA SER A 67 -4.66 12.85 0.02
C SER A 67 -5.92 12.87 0.89
N PRO A 68 -6.14 13.88 1.76
CA PRO A 68 -7.47 14.09 2.32
C PRO A 68 -8.45 14.24 1.14
N PRO A 69 -9.74 13.90 1.31
CA PRO A 69 -10.73 14.16 0.28
C PRO A 69 -10.77 15.67 0.02
N ARG A 70 -10.00 16.14 -0.95
CA ARG A 70 -10.23 17.44 -1.56
C ARG A 70 -11.53 17.25 -2.30
N LEU A 71 -12.61 17.64 -1.64
CA LEU A 71 -13.84 18.15 -2.23
C LEU A 71 -13.72 18.26 -3.75
N GLN A 72 -14.16 17.21 -4.45
CA GLN A 72 -14.76 17.39 -5.77
C GLN A 72 -16.10 18.09 -5.52
N THR A 73 -16.03 19.38 -5.19
CA THR A 73 -17.14 20.29 -5.46
C THR A 73 -17.08 20.56 -6.95
N ALA A 74 -18.02 19.95 -7.65
CA ALA A 74 -18.44 20.40 -8.96
C ALA A 74 -18.71 21.91 -8.93
N ALA A 75 -18.18 22.63 -9.91
CA ALA A 75 -18.65 23.93 -10.36
C ALA A 75 -18.38 24.01 -11.87
#